data_AF-A0A5B2XJU5-F1
#
_entry.id   AF-A0A5B2XJU5-F1
#
_cell.length_a   1.000
_cell.length_b   1.000
_cell.length_c   1.000
_cell.angle_alpha   90.00
_cell.angle_beta   90.00
_cell.angle_gamma   90.00
#
_symmetry.space_group_name_H-M   'P 1'
#
loop_
_entity.id
_entity.type
_entity.pdbx_description
1 polymer ?
#
loop_
_entity_poly.entity_id
_entity_poly.type
_entity_poly.pdbx_seq_one_letter_code
_entity_poly.pdbx_strand_id
1 'polypeptide(L)'
;MKFVLDWGRRYSLWVFNFGLACCAIEFIATSMSKHDFIRLGVIPFAPSPRQADLMVVSGTVTDKMAPAVQRLYEQMPEPKYVISFGACSNCGGPYWDSYCVTKGVDQLVPVDVYVPGCPPRPEALLHGIMRLQDRIAADEQPASRETARFPLLRRQTDDS
;
A
#
# COMPACT_ATOMS: atom_id res chain seq x y z
N MET A 1 6.03 -9.21 26.86
CA MET A 1 5.44 -7.88 26.57
C MET A 1 5.30 -7.62 25.07
N LYS A 2 6.32 -7.94 24.25
CA LYS A 2 6.29 -7.83 22.79
C LYS A 2 5.06 -8.47 22.12
N PHE A 3 4.76 -9.73 22.47
CA PHE A 3 3.55 -10.44 22.00
C PHE A 3 2.24 -9.64 22.15
N VAL A 4 2.07 -8.93 23.26
CA VAL A 4 0.85 -8.14 23.53
C VAL A 4 0.81 -6.88 22.66
N LEU A 5 1.96 -6.25 22.42
CA LEU A 5 2.07 -5.08 21.54
C LEU A 5 1.79 -5.46 20.09
N ASP A 6 2.33 -6.58 19.62
CA ASP A 6 2.13 -7.04 18.24
C ASP A 6 0.70 -7.57 18.03
N TRP A 7 0.10 -8.19 19.07
CA TRP A 7 -1.32 -8.51 19.09
C TRP A 7 -2.19 -7.25 18.96
N GLY A 8 -1.87 -6.18 19.70
CA GLY A 8 -2.56 -4.90 19.57
C GLY A 8 -2.43 -4.33 18.15
N ARG A 9 -1.20 -4.26 17.63
CA ARG A 9 -0.90 -3.72 16.30
C ARG A 9 -1.64 -4.44 15.17
N ARG A 10 -1.71 -5.78 15.18
CA ARG A 10 -2.37 -6.53 14.09
C ARG A 10 -3.90 -6.35 14.07
N TYR A 11 -4.53 -6.12 15.22
CA TYR A 11 -5.99 -6.00 15.36
C TYR A 11 -6.47 -4.55 15.48
N SER A 12 -5.61 -3.56 15.27
CA SER A 12 -5.97 -2.14 15.26
C SER A 12 -5.28 -1.39 14.12
N LEU A 13 -5.36 -1.90 12.89
CA LEU A 13 -4.70 -1.31 11.74
C LEU A 13 -5.53 -0.15 11.17
N TRP A 14 -4.98 1.05 11.16
CA TRP A 14 -5.61 2.22 10.53
C TRP A 14 -5.16 2.34 9.09
N VAL A 15 -6.12 2.22 8.15
CA VAL A 15 -5.81 2.23 6.73
C VAL A 15 -5.92 3.62 6.15
N PHE A 16 -4.86 4.03 5.46
CA PHE A 16 -4.87 5.12 4.51
C PHE A 16 -4.91 4.54 3.09
N ASN A 17 -6.08 4.61 2.48
CA ASN A 17 -6.26 4.19 1.09
C ASN A 17 -5.83 5.30 0.14
N PHE A 18 -4.81 5.02 -0.66
CA PHE A 18 -4.38 5.89 -1.75
C PHE A 18 -5.06 5.47 -3.06
N GLY A 19 -6.31 5.92 -3.21
CA GLY A 19 -7.18 5.59 -4.34
C GLY A 19 -6.81 6.29 -5.64
N LEU A 20 -6.14 5.57 -6.55
CA LEU A 20 -5.64 6.12 -7.82
C LEU A 20 -6.46 5.73 -9.05
N ALA A 21 -6.99 4.52 -9.07
CA ALA A 21 -7.69 3.98 -10.24
C ALA A 21 -8.82 3.01 -9.84
N CYS A 22 -9.15 2.05 -10.71
CA CYS A 22 -10.22 1.06 -10.49
C CYS A 22 -10.07 0.24 -9.21
N CYS A 23 -8.84 -0.02 -8.75
CA CYS A 23 -8.59 -0.73 -7.49
C CYS A 23 -9.10 0.06 -6.28
N ALA A 24 -9.26 1.39 -6.37
CA ALA A 24 -9.85 2.18 -5.28
C ALA A 24 -11.32 1.82 -5.04
N ILE A 25 -12.08 1.55 -6.10
CA ILE A 25 -13.49 1.15 -6.00
C ILE A 25 -13.59 -0.23 -5.35
N GLU A 26 -12.67 -1.12 -5.70
CA GLU A 26 -12.64 -2.47 -5.15
C GLU A 26 -12.21 -2.48 -3.67
N PHE A 27 -11.33 -1.55 -3.27
CA PHE A 27 -11.03 -1.28 -1.87
C PHE A 27 -12.29 -0.83 -1.11
N ILE A 28 -13.04 0.12 -1.67
CA ILE A 28 -14.30 0.58 -1.08
C ILE A 28 -15.30 -0.58 -0.99
N ALA A 29 -15.42 -1.41 -2.04
CA ALA A 29 -16.27 -2.60 -2.02
C ALA A 29 -15.88 -3.58 -0.90
N THR A 30 -14.57 -3.71 -0.61
CA THR A 30 -14.07 -4.51 0.51
C THR A 30 -14.48 -3.93 1.86
N SER A 31 -14.60 -2.60 1.98
CA SER A 31 -15.07 -1.91 3.19
C SER A 31 -16.59 -1.96 3.39
N MET A 32 -17.35 -2.33 2.35
CA MET A 32 -18.80 -2.43 2.44
C MET A 32 -19.25 -3.69 3.18
N SER A 33 -20.52 -3.71 3.57
CA SER A 33 -21.14 -4.72 4.45
C SER A 33 -20.93 -6.19 4.04
N LYS A 34 -20.75 -6.48 2.75
CA LYS A 34 -20.58 -7.86 2.27
C LYS A 34 -19.26 -8.48 2.72
N HIS A 35 -18.19 -7.69 2.72
CA HIS A 35 -16.83 -8.17 2.97
C HIS A 35 -16.28 -7.65 4.30
N ASP A 36 -16.70 -6.45 4.69
CA ASP A 36 -16.42 -5.72 5.92
C ASP A 36 -15.13 -6.15 6.63
N PHE A 37 -14.04 -5.47 6.29
CA PHE A 37 -12.76 -5.70 6.97
C PHE A 37 -12.65 -5.01 8.34
N ILE A 38 -13.65 -4.21 8.77
CA ILE A 38 -13.69 -3.66 10.14
C ILE A 38 -13.78 -4.78 11.17
N ARG A 39 -14.43 -5.91 10.84
CA ARG A 39 -14.49 -7.08 11.71
C ARG A 39 -13.10 -7.66 12.04
N LEU A 40 -12.10 -7.41 11.21
CA LEU A 40 -10.73 -7.87 11.41
C LEU A 40 -9.89 -6.88 12.25
N GLY A 41 -10.53 -5.82 12.76
CA GLY A 41 -9.85 -4.76 13.52
C GLY A 41 -9.15 -3.74 12.63
N VAL A 42 -9.56 -3.64 11.35
CA VAL A 42 -8.94 -2.76 10.36
C VAL A 42 -9.90 -1.61 10.04
N ILE A 43 -9.49 -0.39 10.34
CA ILE A 43 -10.33 0.81 10.14
C ILE A 43 -10.09 1.34 8.71
N PRO A 44 -11.13 1.42 7.85
CA PRO A 44 -10.99 1.64 6.40
C PRO A 44 -10.51 3.02 5.99
N PHE A 45 -10.82 4.04 6.79
CA PHE A 45 -10.55 5.42 6.45
C PHE A 45 -9.96 6.16 7.64
N ALA A 46 -8.63 6.15 7.73
CA ALA A 46 -7.93 7.10 8.58
C ALA A 46 -8.15 8.52 8.01
N PRO A 47 -8.56 9.50 8.83
CA PRO A 47 -8.82 10.87 8.36
C PRO A 47 -7.54 11.59 7.91
N SER A 48 -6.36 11.11 8.31
CA SER A 48 -5.08 11.64 7.85
C SER A 48 -4.00 10.54 7.80
N PRO A 49 -3.02 10.66 6.88
CA PRO A 49 -1.89 9.74 6.80
C PRO A 49 -1.01 9.78 8.06
N ARG A 50 -1.02 10.89 8.81
CA ARG A 50 -0.27 11.02 10.08
C ARG A 50 -0.81 10.15 11.22
N GLN A 51 -2.02 9.62 11.05
CA GLN A 51 -2.70 8.76 12.02
C GLN A 51 -2.92 7.35 11.46
N ALA A 52 -2.33 7.03 10.30
CA ALA A 52 -2.49 5.74 9.65
C ALA A 52 -1.24 4.88 9.85
N ASP A 53 -1.46 3.59 10.05
CA ASP A 53 -0.40 2.59 10.22
C ASP A 53 -0.23 1.76 8.95
N LEU A 54 -1.24 1.70 8.09
CA LEU A 54 -1.25 0.91 6.87
C LEU A 54 -1.59 1.79 5.66
N MET A 55 -0.68 1.88 4.69
CA MET A 55 -0.93 2.51 3.41
C MET A 55 -1.30 1.45 2.36
N VAL A 56 -2.45 1.61 1.72
CA VAL A 56 -2.85 0.76 0.59
C VAL A 56 -2.74 1.57 -0.69
N VAL A 57 -1.83 1.18 -1.59
CA VAL A 57 -1.70 1.82 -2.90
C VAL A 57 -2.62 1.12 -3.87
N SER A 58 -3.76 1.73 -4.18
CA SER A 58 -4.83 1.12 -4.95
C SER A 58 -4.95 1.73 -6.35
N GLY A 59 -4.13 1.22 -7.26
CA GLY A 59 -4.21 1.54 -8.69
C GLY A 59 -2.88 1.97 -9.32
N THR A 60 -2.99 2.62 -10.47
CA THR A 60 -1.83 3.00 -11.29
C THR A 60 -1.12 4.22 -10.72
N VAL A 61 0.17 4.08 -10.42
CA VAL A 61 1.01 5.22 -10.04
C VAL A 61 1.58 5.86 -11.30
N THR A 62 1.29 7.14 -11.47
CA THR A 62 1.90 7.94 -12.53
C THR A 62 3.16 8.63 -12.02
N ASP A 63 4.10 8.92 -12.91
CA ASP A 63 5.36 9.58 -12.54
C ASP A 63 5.14 10.95 -11.91
N LYS A 64 4.06 11.64 -12.31
CA LYS A 64 3.63 12.90 -11.68
C LYS A 64 3.13 12.71 -10.25
N MET A 65 2.52 11.56 -9.95
CA MET A 65 2.00 11.24 -8.62
C MET A 65 3.04 10.60 -7.70
N ALA A 66 4.11 10.04 -8.25
CA ALA A 66 5.22 9.45 -7.51
C ALA A 66 5.73 10.29 -6.32
N PRO A 67 6.07 11.59 -6.47
CA PRO A 67 6.51 12.40 -5.34
C PRO A 67 5.43 12.61 -4.26
N ALA A 68 4.14 12.56 -4.63
CA ALA A 68 3.06 12.68 -3.66
C ALA A 68 2.91 11.42 -2.82
N VAL A 69 2.98 10.23 -3.45
CA VAL A 69 2.97 8.93 -2.76
C VAL A 69 4.05 8.89 -1.69
N GLN A 70 5.27 9.27 -2.08
CA GLN A 70 6.42 9.25 -1.19
C GLN A 70 6.28 10.22 -0.03
N ARG A 71 5.88 11.47 -0.28
CA ARG A 71 5.68 12.46 0.79
C ARG A 71 4.64 11.98 1.81
N LEU A 72 3.58 11.33 1.35
CA LEU A 72 2.55 10.78 2.23
C LEU A 72 3.10 9.65 3.08
N TYR A 73 3.85 8.72 2.47
CA TYR A 73 4.52 7.65 3.17
C TYR A 73 5.54 8.16 4.21
N GLU A 74 6.29 9.22 3.89
CA GLU A 74 7.24 9.85 4.81
C GLU A 74 6.54 10.52 6.01
N GLN A 75 5.32 11.03 5.83
CA GLN A 75 4.53 11.66 6.89
C GLN A 75 3.85 10.66 7.84
N MET A 76 3.80 9.37 7.48
CA MET A 76 3.21 8.34 8.32
C MET A 76 4.14 8.02 9.52
N PRO A 77 3.56 7.86 10.73
CA PRO A 77 4.30 7.47 11.92
C PRO A 77 4.82 6.03 11.81
N GLU A 78 5.75 5.71 12.70
CA GLU A 78 6.29 4.36 12.85
C GLU A 78 5.52 3.61 13.94
N PRO A 79 5.05 2.35 13.75
CA PRO A 79 5.25 1.42 12.63
C PRO A 79 4.26 1.56 11.48
N LYS A 80 4.79 1.68 10.24
CA LYS A 80 4.00 1.74 9.01
C LYS A 80 4.21 0.54 8.10
N TYR A 81 3.13 0.15 7.42
CA TYR A 81 3.09 -0.96 6.47
C TYR A 81 2.53 -0.51 5.13
N VAL A 82 2.92 -1.19 4.05
CA VAL A 82 2.43 -0.88 2.70
C VAL A 82 1.90 -2.15 2.02
N ILE A 83 0.65 -2.06 1.54
CA ILE A 83 0.06 -3.06 0.66
C ILE A 83 -0.03 -2.47 -0.75
N SER A 84 0.53 -3.17 -1.73
CA SER A 84 0.33 -2.88 -3.14
C SER A 84 -0.91 -3.62 -3.63
N PHE A 85 -1.92 -2.88 -4.07
CA PHE A 85 -3.23 -3.40 -4.45
C PHE A 85 -3.50 -3.28 -5.95
N GLY A 86 -3.27 -4.40 -6.66
CA GLY A 86 -3.53 -4.54 -8.07
C GLY A 86 -2.27 -4.60 -8.94
N ALA A 87 -2.43 -5.05 -10.19
CA ALA A 87 -1.33 -5.24 -11.13
C ALA A 87 -0.63 -3.92 -11.48
N CYS A 88 -1.39 -2.82 -11.54
CA CYS A 88 -0.83 -1.50 -11.84
C CYS A 88 0.15 -1.01 -10.77
N SER A 89 -0.12 -1.24 -9.50
CA SER A 89 0.79 -0.87 -8.40
C SER A 89 1.94 -1.86 -8.25
N ASN A 90 1.70 -3.15 -8.53
CA ASN A 90 2.74 -4.18 -8.44
C ASN A 90 3.83 -4.01 -9.50
N CYS A 91 3.45 -3.81 -10.77
CA CYS A 91 4.39 -3.84 -11.90
C CYS A 91 4.05 -2.88 -13.06
N GLY A 92 3.15 -1.90 -12.85
CA GLY A 92 2.59 -1.06 -13.92
C GLY A 92 1.40 -1.69 -14.66
N GLY A 93 1.23 -3.02 -14.55
CA GLY A 93 0.05 -3.75 -15.04
C GLY A 93 -0.13 -3.61 -16.56
N PRO A 94 -1.35 -3.39 -17.07
CA PRO A 94 -1.57 -3.21 -18.51
C PRO A 94 -0.90 -1.95 -19.08
N TYR A 95 -0.49 -1.01 -18.22
CA TYR A 95 0.16 0.25 -18.61
C TYR A 95 1.68 0.21 -18.44
N TRP A 96 2.28 -0.97 -18.32
CA TRP A 96 3.73 -1.11 -18.08
C TRP A 96 4.61 -0.48 -19.18
N ASP A 97 4.08 -0.36 -20.40
CA ASP A 97 4.76 0.26 -21.56
C ASP A 97 4.35 1.73 -21.79
N SER A 98 3.59 2.32 -20.86
CA SER A 98 3.21 3.72 -20.94
C SER A 98 4.34 4.63 -20.44
N TYR A 99 4.51 5.79 -21.10
CA TYR A 99 5.56 6.76 -20.79
C TYR A 99 5.38 7.47 -19.44
N CYS A 100 4.16 7.45 -18.87
CA CYS A 100 3.81 8.22 -17.68
C CYS A 100 3.53 7.35 -16.45
N VAL A 101 3.75 6.04 -16.54
CA VAL A 101 3.41 5.08 -15.49
C VAL A 101 4.68 4.50 -14.88
N THR A 102 4.76 4.57 -13.56
CA THR A 102 5.84 3.95 -12.81
C THR A 102 5.64 2.43 -12.82
N LYS A 103 6.68 1.68 -13.21
CA LYS A 103 6.62 0.22 -13.41
C LYS A 103 6.58 -0.60 -12.11
N GLY A 104 6.16 0.01 -11.01
CA GLY A 104 6.03 -0.62 -9.69
C GLY A 104 6.17 0.39 -8.56
N VAL A 105 5.31 0.26 -7.55
CA VAL A 105 5.35 1.06 -6.32
C VAL A 105 6.61 0.82 -5.50
N ASP A 106 7.20 -0.38 -5.65
CA ASP A 106 8.42 -0.80 -4.98
C ASP A 106 9.64 0.09 -5.29
N GLN A 107 9.61 0.81 -6.42
CA GLN A 107 10.64 1.78 -6.77
C GLN A 107 10.57 3.06 -5.93
N LEU A 108 9.43 3.33 -5.29
CA LEU A 108 9.14 4.56 -4.55
C LEU A 108 9.11 4.30 -3.04
N VAL A 109 8.39 3.27 -2.62
CA VAL A 109 8.15 2.93 -1.21
C VAL A 109 8.29 1.42 -1.02
N PRO A 110 8.84 0.94 0.11
CA PRO A 110 8.96 -0.48 0.37
C PRO A 110 7.57 -1.10 0.53
N VAL A 111 7.30 -2.17 -0.20
CA VAL A 111 6.01 -2.89 -0.16
C VAL A 111 6.13 -4.15 0.71
N ASP A 112 5.20 -4.34 1.64
CA ASP A 112 5.17 -5.52 2.50
C ASP A 112 4.34 -6.65 1.90
N VAL A 113 3.18 -6.35 1.32
CA VAL A 113 2.31 -7.38 0.73
C VAL A 113 1.83 -6.93 -0.64
N TYR A 114 1.96 -7.84 -1.60
CA TYR A 114 1.46 -7.67 -2.96
C TYR A 114 0.15 -8.44 -3.13
N VAL A 115 -0.90 -7.76 -3.56
CA VAL A 115 -2.18 -8.38 -3.90
C VAL A 115 -2.34 -8.40 -5.43
N PRO A 116 -2.32 -9.57 -6.07
CA PRO A 116 -2.43 -9.68 -7.53
C PRO A 116 -3.89 -9.55 -8.01
N GLY A 117 -4.10 -8.79 -9.10
CA GLY A 117 -5.37 -8.70 -9.84
C GLY A 117 -5.55 -7.38 -10.60
N CYS A 118 -6.56 -7.25 -11.47
CA CYS A 118 -6.79 -6.04 -12.28
C CYS A 118 -8.29 -5.81 -12.65
N PRO A 119 -9.12 -5.31 -11.72
CA PRO A 119 -8.87 -5.18 -10.29
C PRO A 119 -8.99 -6.54 -9.56
N PRO A 120 -8.24 -6.77 -8.48
CA PRO A 120 -8.34 -7.98 -7.65
C PRO A 120 -9.69 -8.03 -6.92
N ARG A 121 -10.33 -9.20 -6.79
CA ARG A 121 -11.59 -9.29 -6.04
C ARG A 121 -11.45 -8.86 -4.57
N PRO A 122 -12.53 -8.43 -3.89
CA PRO A 122 -12.45 -7.93 -2.52
C PRO A 122 -11.93 -8.99 -1.54
N GLU A 123 -12.23 -10.28 -1.80
CA GLU A 123 -11.72 -11.38 -0.98
C GLU A 123 -10.19 -11.50 -1.05
N ALA A 124 -9.58 -11.14 -2.18
CA ALA A 124 -8.12 -11.15 -2.32
C ALA A 124 -7.46 -10.05 -1.46
N LEU A 125 -8.12 -8.90 -1.31
CA LEU A 125 -7.65 -7.85 -0.41
C LEU A 125 -7.75 -8.30 1.06
N LEU A 126 -8.86 -8.93 1.45
CA LEU A 126 -9.02 -9.49 2.79
C LEU A 126 -7.91 -10.48 3.11
N HIS A 127 -7.62 -11.39 2.18
CA HIS A 127 -6.53 -12.34 2.32
C HIS A 127 -5.16 -11.64 2.42
N GLY A 128 -4.94 -10.57 1.66
CA GLY A 128 -3.73 -9.74 1.77
C GLY A 128 -3.57 -9.09 3.15
N ILE A 129 -4.66 -8.59 3.74
CA ILE A 129 -4.67 -8.02 5.09
C ILE A 129 -4.40 -9.10 6.14
N MET A 130 -5.03 -10.27 6.03
CA MET A 130 -4.75 -11.40 6.94
C MET A 130 -3.30 -11.84 6.86
N ARG A 131 -2.73 -11.89 5.64
CA ARG A 131 -1.31 -12.21 5.46
C ARG A 131 -0.41 -11.17 6.13
N LEU A 132 -0.76 -9.88 6.04
CA LEU A 132 -0.05 -8.82 6.74
C LEU A 132 -0.13 -9.00 8.27
N GLN A 133 -1.31 -9.31 8.82
CA GLN A 133 -1.50 -9.58 10.25
C GLN A 133 -0.66 -10.76 10.75
N ASP A 134 -0.49 -11.79 9.92
CA ASP A 134 0.37 -12.94 10.23
C ASP A 134 1.85 -12.56 10.17
N ARG A 135 2.27 -11.69 9.22
CA ARG A 135 3.65 -11.17 9.19
C ARG A 135 3.96 -10.31 10.42
N ILE A 136 3.02 -9.47 10.86
CA ILE A 136 3.16 -8.67 12.10
C ILE A 136 3.29 -9.59 13.33
N ALA A 137 2.49 -10.66 13.40
CA ALA A 137 2.56 -11.60 14.52
C ALA A 137 3.86 -12.43 14.53
N ALA A 138 4.44 -12.70 13.36
CA ALA A 138 5.73 -13.35 13.21
C ALA A 138 6.92 -12.41 13.47
N ASP A 139 6.66 -11.12 13.74
CA ASP A 139 7.70 -10.10 13.97
C ASP A 139 8.71 -9.99 12.82
N GLU A 140 8.25 -10.30 11.60
CA GLU A 140 9.02 -10.00 10.40
C GLU A 140 9.12 -8.48 10.28
N GLN A 141 10.35 -7.96 10.35
CA GLN A 141 10.58 -6.52 10.16
C GLN A 141 9.95 -6.07 8.83
N PRO A 142 9.29 -4.90 8.79
CA PRO A 142 8.79 -4.34 7.54
C PRO A 142 9.95 -4.24 6.54
N ALA A 143 9.67 -4.52 5.27
CA ALA A 143 10.70 -4.66 4.24
C ALA A 143 11.70 -3.47 4.29
N SER A 144 13.00 -3.78 4.28
CA SER A 144 14.12 -2.89 4.57
C SER A 144 13.92 -1.45 4.07
N ARG A 145 13.93 -0.49 5.01
CA ARG A 145 13.73 0.96 4.79
C ARG A 145 14.84 1.68 4.01
N GLU A 146 15.80 0.94 3.47
CA GLU A 146 17.04 1.48 2.91
C GLU A 146 16.95 1.78 1.40
N THR A 147 15.87 1.38 0.72
CA THR A 147 15.79 1.43 -0.75
C THR A 147 15.40 2.80 -1.35
N ALA A 148 15.01 3.80 -0.54
CA ALA A 148 14.64 5.13 -1.07
C ALA A 148 15.84 6.07 -1.32
N ARG A 149 17.05 5.55 -1.59
CA ARG A 149 18.18 6.37 -2.07
C ARG A 149 18.10 6.52 -3.59
N PHE A 150 17.19 7.40 -4.00
CA PHE A 150 16.85 7.81 -5.37
C PHE A 150 17.98 7.71 -6.44
N PRO A 151 17.80 6.85 -7.45
CA PRO A 151 18.49 6.99 -8.74
C PRO A 151 17.61 7.66 -9.81
N LEU A 152 16.29 7.69 -9.66
CA LEU A 152 15.36 7.90 -10.79
C LEU A 152 14.96 9.36 -11.09
N LEU A 153 15.26 10.32 -10.20
CA LEU A 153 15.02 11.74 -10.53
C LEU A 153 16.08 12.32 -11.50
N ARG A 154 17.17 11.60 -11.80
CA ARG A 154 18.20 12.05 -12.76
C ARG A 154 17.85 11.80 -14.22
N ARG A 155 16.83 10.99 -14.54
CA ARG A 155 16.52 10.68 -15.94
C ARG A 155 15.59 11.69 -16.61
N GLN A 156 14.98 12.60 -15.84
CA GLN A 156 14.07 13.62 -16.38
C GLN A 156 14.73 14.97 -16.68
N THR A 157 16.01 15.18 -16.34
CA THR A 157 16.74 16.40 -16.71
C THR A 157 17.61 16.26 -17.97
N ASP A 158 17.78 15.04 -18.48
CA ASP A 158 18.71 14.75 -19.57
C ASP A 158 18.00 14.46 -20.92
N ASP A 159 16.67 14.52 -20.96
CA ASP A 159 15.83 14.29 -22.16
C ASP A 159 14.92 15.52 -22.44
N SER A 160 15.51 16.71 -22.41
CA SER A 160 14.87 17.99 -22.79
C SER A 160 15.88 18.94 -23.42
#